data_AF-A0A7C2PUD2-F1
#
_entry.id   AF-A0A7C2PUD2-F1
#
_cell.length_a   1.000
_cell.length_b   1.000
_cell.length_c   1.000
_cell.angle_alpha   90.00
_cell.angle_beta   90.00
_cell.angle_gamma   90.00
#
_symmetry.space_group_name_H-M   'P 1'
#
loop_
_entity.id
_entity.type
_entity.pdbx_description
1 polymer ?
#
loop_
_entity_poly.entity_id
_entity_poly.type
_entity_poly.pdbx_seq_one_letter_code
_entity_poly.pdbx_strand_id
1 'polypeptide(L)'
;MLLSQLPFDLAATVLRVLHITAAIVAAGGAFFQWFALQPVVVTLDAAQRAELRERLAVRWRAVVWTAIAVLLLTGLINFAVYSVPALRQNPHKALYHGLFGLKVLAALGTFHAAALLTLPGRRGERYRAKGRFWLAFMLVLFALVVVLGAMLRGVRSAS
;
A
#
# COMPACT_ATOMS: atom_id res chain seq x y z
N MET A 1 -24.84 -23.79 3.08
CA MET A 1 -24.55 -24.94 3.97
C MET A 1 -23.13 -25.50 3.80
N LEU A 2 -22.51 -25.48 2.60
CA LEU A 2 -21.11 -25.91 2.40
C LEU A 2 -20.04 -25.00 3.02
N LEU A 3 -20.26 -23.67 3.05
CA LEU A 3 -19.27 -22.70 3.54
C LEU A 3 -19.04 -22.74 5.06
N SER A 4 -20.01 -23.23 5.84
CA SER A 4 -19.90 -23.33 7.30
C SER A 4 -19.12 -24.56 7.78
N GLN A 5 -18.75 -25.46 6.86
CA GLN A 5 -17.97 -26.67 7.16
C GLN A 5 -16.45 -26.46 6.99
N LEU A 6 -16.03 -25.28 6.53
CA LEU A 6 -14.62 -24.97 6.34
C LEU A 6 -13.95 -24.68 7.70
N PRO A 7 -12.70 -25.15 7.92
CA PRO A 7 -11.98 -24.91 9.17
C PRO A 7 -11.45 -23.47 9.29
N PHE A 8 -11.88 -22.56 8.41
CA PHE A 8 -11.47 -21.18 8.35
C PHE A 8 -12.62 -20.28 7.91
N ASP A 9 -12.56 -19.02 8.36
CA ASP A 9 -13.49 -17.99 7.90
C ASP A 9 -13.15 -17.57 6.46
N LEU A 10 -13.99 -18.00 5.51
CA LEU A 10 -13.82 -17.69 4.10
C LEU A 10 -13.87 -16.18 3.84
N ALA A 11 -14.77 -15.45 4.48
CA ALA A 11 -14.94 -14.01 4.26
C ALA A 11 -13.70 -13.24 4.75
N ALA A 12 -13.20 -13.57 5.94
CA ALA A 12 -11.95 -13.02 6.47
C ALA A 12 -10.76 -13.33 5.55
N THR A 13 -10.72 -14.53 5.00
CA THR A 13 -9.64 -14.99 4.12
C THR A 13 -9.66 -14.23 2.79
N VAL A 14 -10.82 -14.12 2.14
CA VAL A 14 -10.99 -13.38 0.88
C VAL A 14 -10.62 -11.91 1.07
N LEU A 15 -11.09 -11.26 2.14
CA LEU A 15 -10.75 -9.87 2.43
C LEU A 15 -9.25 -9.66 2.63
N ARG A 16 -8.58 -10.60 3.29
CA ARG A 16 -7.14 -10.56 3.49
C ARG A 16 -6.38 -10.74 2.19
N VAL A 17 -6.76 -11.72 1.37
CA VAL A 17 -6.15 -11.95 0.04
C VAL A 17 -6.32 -10.71 -0.83
N LEU A 18 -7.53 -10.16 -0.92
CA LEU A 18 -7.81 -8.95 -1.69
C LEU A 18 -6.94 -7.76 -1.22
N HIS A 19 -6.84 -7.56 0.09
CA HIS A 19 -5.99 -6.51 0.67
C HIS A 19 -4.51 -6.70 0.31
N ILE A 20 -3.98 -7.90 0.48
CA ILE A 20 -2.57 -8.21 0.21
C ILE A 20 -2.26 -8.07 -1.29
N THR A 21 -3.14 -8.56 -2.16
CA THR A 21 -2.97 -8.43 -3.62
C THR A 21 -2.94 -6.97 -4.05
N ALA A 22 -3.83 -6.13 -3.52
CA ALA A 22 -3.79 -4.68 -3.81
C ALA A 22 -2.49 -4.04 -3.31
N ALA A 23 -1.99 -4.45 -2.14
CA ALA A 23 -0.70 -3.98 -1.62
C ALA A 23 0.47 -4.42 -2.51
N ILE A 24 0.46 -5.67 -3.01
CA ILE A 24 1.47 -6.20 -3.93
C ILE A 24 1.47 -5.42 -5.24
N VAL A 25 0.30 -5.13 -5.83
CA VAL A 25 0.23 -4.34 -7.07
C VAL A 25 0.78 -2.93 -6.85
N ALA A 26 0.40 -2.26 -5.76
CA ALA A 26 0.87 -0.91 -5.46
C ALA A 26 2.38 -0.86 -5.15
N ALA A 27 2.86 -1.73 -4.25
CA ALA A 27 4.27 -1.80 -3.90
C ALA A 27 5.11 -2.30 -5.07
N GLY A 28 4.71 -3.39 -5.72
CA GLY A 28 5.37 -3.97 -6.89
C GLY A 28 5.53 -2.96 -8.02
N GLY A 29 4.52 -2.12 -8.27
CA GLY A 29 4.65 -1.01 -9.22
C GLY A 29 5.74 -0.02 -8.83
N ALA A 30 5.84 0.37 -7.56
CA ALA A 30 6.90 1.26 -7.08
C ALA A 30 8.30 0.62 -7.14
N PHE A 31 8.40 -0.67 -6.77
CA PHE A 31 9.64 -1.45 -6.88
C PHE A 31 10.09 -1.59 -8.34
N PHE A 32 9.18 -1.94 -9.25
CA PHE A 32 9.47 -1.97 -10.68
C PHE A 32 9.94 -0.60 -11.18
N GLN A 33 9.25 0.47 -10.79
CA GLN A 33 9.63 1.83 -11.19
C GLN A 33 11.03 2.21 -10.71
N TRP A 34 11.42 1.80 -9.50
CA TRP A 34 12.73 2.09 -8.94
C TRP A 34 13.85 1.25 -9.55
N PHE A 35 13.68 -0.08 -9.60
CA PHE A 35 14.75 -1.01 -9.95
C PHE A 35 14.91 -1.23 -11.45
N ALA A 36 13.81 -1.20 -12.22
CA ALA A 36 13.85 -1.53 -13.64
C ALA A 36 13.60 -0.29 -14.52
N LEU A 37 12.56 0.50 -14.22
CA LEU A 37 12.19 1.61 -15.09
C LEU A 37 13.12 2.82 -14.95
N GLN A 38 13.39 3.27 -13.73
CA GLN A 38 14.16 4.49 -13.50
C GLN A 38 15.56 4.46 -14.15
N PRO A 39 16.34 3.35 -14.06
CA PRO A 39 17.65 3.28 -14.71
C PRO A 39 17.60 3.51 -16.23
N VAL A 40 16.51 3.09 -16.88
CA VAL A 40 16.29 3.32 -18.33
C VAL A 40 15.80 4.75 -18.58
N VAL A 41 14.86 5.24 -17.77
CA VAL A 41 14.31 6.59 -17.93
C VAL A 41 15.38 7.68 -17.79
N VAL A 42 16.46 7.42 -17.04
CA VAL A 42 17.54 8.40 -16.89
C VAL A 42 18.46 8.54 -18.10
N THR A 43 18.44 7.61 -19.05
CA THR A 43 19.24 7.68 -20.28
C THR A 43 18.54 8.41 -21.42
N LEU A 44 17.23 8.65 -21.31
CA LEU A 44 16.43 9.37 -22.31
C LEU A 44 16.72 10.87 -22.30
N ASP A 45 16.48 11.57 -23.40
CA ASP A 45 16.53 13.03 -23.40
C ASP A 45 15.43 13.64 -22.49
N ALA A 46 15.51 14.96 -22.24
CA ALA A 46 14.58 15.62 -21.33
C ALA A 46 13.12 15.59 -21.80
N ALA A 47 12.88 15.69 -23.12
CA ALA A 47 11.55 15.72 -23.70
C ALA A 47 10.89 14.33 -23.64
N GLN A 48 11.61 13.30 -24.10
CA GLN A 48 11.20 11.89 -24.03
C GLN A 48 10.91 11.46 -22.60
N ARG A 49 11.75 11.87 -21.66
CA ARG A 49 11.58 11.57 -20.24
C ARG A 49 10.33 12.20 -19.65
N ALA A 50 10.02 13.45 -19.99
CA ALA A 50 8.84 14.15 -19.53
C ALA A 50 7.57 13.49 -20.09
N GLU A 51 7.55 13.21 -21.39
CA GLU A 51 6.44 12.56 -22.08
C GLU A 51 6.16 11.16 -21.52
N LEU A 52 7.18 10.32 -21.38
CA LEU A 52 7.03 8.97 -20.82
C LEU A 52 6.47 9.01 -19.40
N ARG A 53 6.95 9.93 -18.56
CA ARG A 53 6.47 10.10 -17.18
C ARG A 53 5.00 10.52 -17.13
N GLU A 54 4.56 11.38 -18.03
CA GLU A 54 3.15 11.78 -18.12
C GLU A 54 2.26 10.62 -18.58
N ARG A 55 2.63 9.95 -19.68
CA ARG A 55 1.88 8.79 -20.21
C ARG A 55 1.77 7.69 -19.16
N LEU A 56 2.85 7.39 -18.45
CA LEU A 56 2.85 6.43 -17.35
C LEU A 56 1.94 6.86 -16.20
N ALA A 57 1.99 8.13 -15.80
CA ALA A 57 1.14 8.66 -14.74
C ALA A 57 -0.35 8.51 -15.06
N VAL A 58 -0.75 8.86 -16.30
CA VAL A 58 -2.13 8.72 -16.76
C VAL A 58 -2.56 7.25 -16.76
N ARG A 59 -1.71 6.35 -17.30
CA ARG A 59 -2.00 4.91 -17.35
C ARG A 59 -2.10 4.28 -15.96
N TRP A 60 -1.26 4.72 -15.04
CA TRP A 60 -1.16 4.16 -13.69
C TRP A 60 -2.21 4.72 -12.72
N ARG A 61 -2.77 5.90 -13.02
CA ARG A 61 -3.75 6.58 -12.17
C ARG A 61 -4.91 5.68 -11.77
N ALA A 62 -5.57 5.01 -12.72
CA ALA A 62 -6.69 4.13 -12.42
C ALA A 62 -6.28 2.98 -11.49
N VAL A 63 -5.11 2.38 -11.73
CA VAL A 63 -4.58 1.28 -10.89
C VAL A 63 -4.31 1.77 -9.46
N VAL A 64 -3.68 2.94 -9.31
CA VAL A 64 -3.38 3.54 -8.01
C VAL A 64 -4.65 3.83 -7.22
N TRP A 65 -5.63 4.51 -7.82
CA TRP A 65 -6.85 4.87 -7.10
C TRP A 65 -7.69 3.64 -6.74
N THR A 66 -7.75 2.63 -7.60
CA THR A 66 -8.39 1.35 -7.28
C THR A 66 -7.68 0.65 -6.14
N ALA A 67 -6.35 0.57 -6.17
CA ALA A 67 -5.57 -0.05 -5.09
C ALA A 67 -5.77 0.68 -3.75
N ILE A 68 -5.76 2.02 -3.75
CA ILE A 68 -6.04 2.82 -2.55
C ILE A 68 -7.44 2.53 -2.00
N ALA A 69 -8.46 2.55 -2.85
CA ALA A 69 -9.83 2.27 -2.43
C ALA A 69 -9.98 0.87 -1.84
N VAL A 70 -9.42 -0.16 -2.52
CA VAL A 70 -9.43 -1.54 -2.03
C VAL A 70 -8.69 -1.65 -0.70
N LEU A 71 -7.50 -1.06 -0.57
CA LEU A 71 -6.70 -1.14 0.66
C LEU A 71 -7.37 -0.44 1.84
N LEU A 72 -8.00 0.71 1.63
CA LEU A 72 -8.73 1.43 2.68
C LEU A 72 -9.95 0.63 3.15
N LEU A 73 -10.79 0.17 2.21
CA LEU A 73 -12.00 -0.57 2.54
C LEU A 73 -11.67 -1.90 3.24
N THR A 74 -10.84 -2.71 2.61
CA THR A 74 -10.48 -4.02 3.17
C THR A 74 -9.63 -3.89 4.43
N GLY A 75 -8.79 -2.86 4.54
CA GLY A 75 -8.00 -2.59 5.74
C GLY A 75 -8.87 -2.22 6.93
N LEU A 76 -9.86 -1.36 6.72
CA LEU A 76 -10.81 -0.97 7.76
C LEU A 76 -11.68 -2.16 8.20
N ILE A 77 -12.20 -2.94 7.25
CA ILE A 77 -13.01 -4.13 7.56
C ILE A 77 -12.15 -5.18 8.31
N ASN A 78 -10.94 -5.49 7.83
CA ASN A 78 -10.02 -6.42 8.51
C ASN A 78 -9.70 -5.97 9.94
N PHE A 79 -9.57 -4.67 10.18
CA PHE A 79 -9.31 -4.13 11.50
C PHE A 79 -10.56 -4.19 12.40
N ALA A 80 -11.65 -3.55 12.01
CA ALA A 80 -12.82 -3.36 12.84
C ALA A 80 -13.60 -4.66 13.09
N VAL A 81 -13.77 -5.49 12.07
CA VAL A 81 -14.62 -6.70 12.15
C VAL A 81 -13.86 -7.90 12.69
N TYR A 82 -12.57 -8.05 12.35
CA TYR A 82 -11.82 -9.25 12.71
C TYR A 82 -10.74 -9.01 13.75
N SER A 83 -10.01 -7.89 13.66
CA SER A 83 -8.86 -7.66 14.55
C SER A 83 -9.26 -7.16 15.92
N VAL A 84 -10.14 -6.16 16.01
CA VAL A 84 -10.59 -5.58 17.29
C VAL A 84 -11.28 -6.63 18.16
N PRO A 85 -12.23 -7.45 17.67
CA PRO A 85 -12.85 -8.51 18.47
C PRO A 85 -11.85 -9.56 18.97
N ALA A 86 -10.91 -9.98 18.14
CA ALA A 86 -9.89 -10.98 18.50
C ALA A 86 -8.92 -10.50 19.59
N LEU A 87 -8.81 -9.19 19.81
CA LEU A 87 -7.88 -8.61 20.79
C LEU A 87 -8.53 -8.26 22.13
N ARG A 88 -9.84 -8.50 22.30
CA ARG A 88 -10.58 -8.06 23.49
C ARG A 88 -9.93 -8.51 24.80
N GLN A 89 -9.46 -9.76 24.84
CA GLN A 89 -8.82 -10.38 26.01
C GLN A 89 -7.28 -10.34 25.96
N ASN A 90 -6.70 -9.78 24.90
CA ASN A 90 -5.24 -9.76 24.75
C ASN A 90 -4.62 -8.66 25.66
N PRO A 91 -3.65 -9.01 26.53
CA PRO A 91 -3.03 -8.06 27.47
C PRO A 91 -2.23 -6.96 26.76
N HIS A 92 -1.77 -7.21 25.53
CA HIS A 92 -0.97 -6.31 24.71
C HIS A 92 -1.79 -5.50 23.70
N LYS A 93 -3.12 -5.41 23.86
CA LYS A 93 -4.01 -4.68 22.93
C LYS A 93 -3.61 -3.22 22.70
N ALA A 94 -3.10 -2.52 23.72
CA ALA A 94 -2.68 -1.12 23.60
C ALA A 94 -1.49 -0.98 22.63
N LEU A 95 -0.49 -1.84 22.76
CA LEU A 95 0.65 -1.90 21.85
C LEU A 95 0.19 -2.25 20.43
N TYR A 96 -0.74 -3.21 20.28
CA TYR A 96 -1.31 -3.54 18.97
C TYR A 96 -1.95 -2.31 18.31
N HIS A 97 -2.76 -1.55 19.04
CA HIS A 97 -3.42 -0.35 18.49
C HIS A 97 -2.41 0.74 18.11
N GLY A 98 -1.37 0.96 18.91
CA GLY A 98 -0.30 1.91 18.58
C GLY A 98 0.43 1.53 17.29
N LEU A 99 0.88 0.27 17.18
CA LEU A 99 1.54 -0.24 15.98
C LEU A 99 0.63 -0.21 14.75
N PHE A 100 -0.66 -0.52 14.93
CA PHE A 100 -1.65 -0.43 13.86
C PHE A 100 -1.86 1.01 13.39
N GLY A 101 -1.98 1.96 14.31
CA GLY A 101 -2.08 3.39 13.99
C GLY A 101 -0.88 3.88 13.18
N LEU A 102 0.34 3.53 13.61
CA LEU A 102 1.55 3.86 12.87
C LEU A 102 1.57 3.23 11.46
N LYS A 103 1.10 1.98 11.32
CA LYS A 103 0.98 1.31 10.03
C LYS A 103 0.00 2.02 9.10
N VAL A 104 -1.13 2.49 9.64
CA VAL A 104 -2.11 3.28 8.89
C VAL A 104 -1.49 4.60 8.43
N LEU A 105 -0.78 5.33 9.28
CA LEU A 105 -0.10 6.57 8.90
C LEU A 105 0.94 6.34 7.80
N ALA A 106 1.74 5.28 7.91
CA ALA A 106 2.70 4.90 6.87
C ALA A 106 2.00 4.56 5.55
N ALA A 107 0.89 3.82 5.57
CA ALA A 107 0.10 3.53 4.38
C ALA A 107 -0.55 4.80 3.77
N LEU A 108 -1.07 5.71 4.59
CA LEU A 108 -1.59 6.99 4.10
C LEU A 108 -0.49 7.84 3.43
N GLY A 109 0.74 7.79 3.96
CA GLY A 109 1.90 8.40 3.34
C GLY A 109 2.21 7.80 1.95
N THR A 110 2.16 6.47 1.79
CA THR A 110 2.35 5.85 0.47
C THR A 110 1.25 6.22 -0.51
N PHE A 111 -0.01 6.24 -0.05
CA PHE A 111 -1.16 6.61 -0.87
C PHE A 111 -1.08 8.06 -1.33
N HIS A 112 -0.67 8.97 -0.43
CA HIS A 112 -0.45 10.36 -0.75
C HIS A 112 0.60 10.51 -1.85
N ALA A 113 1.79 9.93 -1.69
CA ALA A 113 2.84 9.99 -2.69
C ALA A 113 2.41 9.40 -4.05
N ALA A 114 1.73 8.25 -4.04
CA ALA A 114 1.21 7.62 -5.25
C ALA A 114 0.17 8.51 -5.96
N ALA A 115 -0.74 9.13 -5.21
CA ALA A 115 -1.72 10.05 -5.75
C ALA A 115 -1.06 11.28 -6.39
N LEU A 116 -0.04 11.88 -5.75
CA LEU A 116 0.70 13.01 -6.30
C LEU A 116 1.40 12.66 -7.63
N LEU A 117 2.03 11.49 -7.71
CA LEU A 117 2.75 11.06 -8.91
C LEU A 117 1.81 10.79 -10.10
N THR A 118 0.52 10.53 -9.84
CA THR A 118 -0.51 10.27 -10.86
C THR A 118 -1.35 11.50 -11.23
N LEU A 119 -1.07 12.68 -10.65
CA LEU A 119 -1.77 13.92 -11.00
C LEU A 119 -1.53 14.31 -12.48
N PRO A 120 -2.56 14.71 -13.25
CA PRO A 120 -2.39 15.12 -14.64
C PRO A 120 -1.78 16.52 -14.78
N GLY A 121 -1.15 16.79 -15.93
CA GLY A 121 -0.63 18.09 -16.35
C GLY A 121 0.39 18.72 -15.40
N ARG A 122 0.46 20.06 -15.43
CA ARG A 122 1.43 20.91 -14.70
C ARG A 122 1.48 20.65 -13.18
N ARG A 123 0.34 20.29 -12.57
CA ARG A 123 0.28 19.96 -11.14
C ARG A 123 1.06 18.69 -10.80
N GLY A 124 1.07 17.71 -11.70
CA GLY A 124 1.82 16.47 -11.54
C GLY A 124 3.29 16.59 -11.92
N GLU A 125 3.62 17.46 -12.87
CA GLU A 125 5.00 17.67 -13.34
C GLU A 125 5.95 18.02 -12.18
N ARG A 126 5.56 18.94 -11.29
CA ARG A 126 6.40 19.32 -10.13
C ARG A 126 6.75 18.13 -9.23
N TYR A 127 5.85 17.15 -9.11
CA TYR A 127 6.06 15.96 -8.30
C TYR A 127 6.88 14.91 -9.07
N ARG A 128 6.57 14.69 -10.35
CA ARG A 128 7.31 13.76 -11.22
C ARG A 128 8.74 14.22 -11.49
N ALA A 129 9.01 15.52 -11.48
CA ALA A 129 10.36 16.06 -11.52
C ALA A 129 11.21 15.54 -10.34
N LYS A 130 10.59 15.42 -9.15
CA LYS A 130 11.15 14.81 -7.94
C LYS A 130 10.80 13.33 -7.81
N GLY A 131 10.52 12.63 -8.93
CA GLY A 131 10.00 11.26 -8.92
C GLY A 131 10.86 10.27 -8.13
N ARG A 132 12.19 10.39 -8.21
CA ARG A 132 13.12 9.58 -7.41
C ARG A 132 12.89 9.76 -5.91
N PHE A 133 12.72 10.99 -5.42
CA PHE A 133 12.45 11.24 -4.01
C PHE A 133 11.14 10.58 -3.57
N TRP A 134 10.06 10.76 -4.34
CA TRP A 134 8.74 10.19 -4.00
C TRP A 134 8.74 8.66 -4.06
N LEU A 135 9.44 8.06 -5.02
CA LEU A 135 9.61 6.62 -5.09
C LEU A 135 10.39 6.09 -3.89
N ALA A 136 11.53 6.70 -3.54
CA ALA A 136 12.30 6.31 -2.36
C ALA A 136 11.47 6.40 -1.08
N PHE A 137 10.74 7.51 -0.92
CA PHE A 137 9.80 7.71 0.19
C PHE A 137 8.75 6.60 0.26
N MET A 138 8.12 6.24 -0.88
CA MET A 138 7.16 5.14 -0.94
C MET A 138 7.79 3.79 -0.56
N LEU A 139 8.99 3.48 -1.07
CA LEU A 139 9.66 2.21 -0.77
C LEU A 139 9.98 2.06 0.73
N VAL A 140 10.47 3.13 1.37
CA VAL A 140 10.71 3.14 2.82
C VAL A 140 9.42 2.92 3.59
N LEU A 141 8.34 3.61 3.23
CA LEU A 141 7.05 3.45 3.90
C LEU A 141 6.42 2.08 3.64
N PHE A 142 6.56 1.49 2.45
CA PHE A 142 6.13 0.11 2.19
C PHE A 142 6.90 -0.89 3.05
N ALA A 143 8.22 -0.74 3.16
CA ALA A 143 9.03 -1.58 4.05
C ALA A 143 8.56 -1.45 5.52
N LEU A 144 8.29 -0.21 5.98
CA LEU A 144 7.74 0.04 7.31
C LEU A 144 6.38 -0.64 7.50
N VAL A 145 5.46 -0.55 6.53
CA VAL A 145 4.14 -1.22 6.57
C VAL A 145 4.28 -2.74 6.69
N VAL A 146 5.28 -3.34 6.02
CA VAL A 146 5.58 -4.78 6.11
C VAL A 146 6.10 -5.14 7.50
N VAL A 147 7.10 -4.41 8.01
CA VAL A 147 7.68 -4.63 9.36
C VAL A 147 6.59 -4.52 10.43
N LEU A 148 5.80 -3.45 10.42
CA LEU A 148 4.69 -3.28 11.35
C LEU A 148 3.65 -4.39 11.20
N GLY A 149 3.39 -4.86 9.98
CA GLY A 149 2.54 -6.03 9.74
C GLY A 149 3.07 -7.30 10.40
N ALA A 150 4.39 -7.53 10.35
CA ALA A 150 5.02 -8.67 11.01
C ALA A 150 4.95 -8.54 12.55
N MET A 151 5.23 -7.35 13.10
CA MET A 151 5.12 -7.09 14.54
C MET A 151 3.69 -7.29 15.06
N LEU A 152 2.68 -6.79 14.34
CA LEU A 152 1.27 -6.98 14.70
C LEU A 152 0.86 -8.45 14.76
N ARG A 153 1.40 -9.29 13.86
CA ARG A 153 1.19 -10.74 13.93
C ARG A 153 1.80 -11.33 15.20
N GLY A 154 3.02 -10.93 15.56
CA GLY A 154 3.69 -11.39 16.78
C GLY A 154 2.96 -10.99 18.06
N VAL A 155 2.45 -9.76 18.14
CA VAL A 155 1.65 -9.30 19.30
C VAL A 155 0.34 -10.08 19.42
N ARG A 156 -0.31 -10.37 18.28
CA ARG A 156 -1.54 -11.16 18.27
C ARG A 156 -1.30 -12.60 18.75
N SER A 157 -0.17 -13.22 18.40
CA SER A 157 0.16 -14.60 18.80
C SER A 157 0.65 -14.75 20.23
N ALA A 158 1.05 -13.66 20.89
CA ALA A 158 1.57 -13.68 22.27
C ALA A 158 0.44 -13.62 23.34
N SER A 159 -0.77 -14.06 22.98
CA SER A 159 -1.97 -14.08 23.84
C SER A 159 -2.10 -15.37 24.63
#